data_AF-A0A962P537-F1
#
_entry.id   AF-A0A962P537-F1
#
_cell.length_a   1.000
_cell.length_b   1.000
_cell.length_c   1.000
_cell.angle_alpha   90.00
_cell.angle_beta   90.00
_cell.angle_gamma   90.00
#
_symmetry.space_group_name_H-M   'P 1'
#
loop_
_entity.id
_entity.type
_entity.pdbx_description
1 polymer ?
#
loop_
_entity_poly.entity_id
_entity_poly.type
_entity_poly.pdbx_seq_one_letter_code
_entity_poly.pdbx_strand_id
1 'polypeptide(L)'
;MRPSFDLRLQTMMKAMTEVVLPAVDPDNSAAVEQANLVIGSLNLLTEQVEYAHWFAVADIYSHVELLNQLIDLSGLELEVEQKQAVNEARKTAERWNVTLTEVESCGQQVRDFASELIEKIASLQDKALLEKTTEIVLQHSLPQVSRERAFVAKTNFDVNPDTLMSLKDAMKKYSPEPC
;
A
#
# COMPACT_ATOMS: atom_id res chain seq x y z
N MET A 1 8.69 9.93 29.01
CA MET A 1 7.46 9.90 28.19
C MET A 1 7.86 10.03 26.73
N ARG A 2 7.54 9.04 25.89
CA ARG A 2 7.70 9.16 24.43
C ARG A 2 6.37 9.65 23.86
N PRO A 3 6.27 10.89 23.33
CA PRO A 3 5.01 11.35 22.73
C PRO A 3 4.68 10.51 21.50
N SER A 4 3.40 10.18 21.32
CA SER A 4 2.88 9.42 20.19
C SER A 4 3.12 10.16 18.87
N PHE A 5 3.11 9.43 17.76
CA PHE A 5 3.21 10.04 16.43
C PHE A 5 2.02 10.94 16.14
N ASP A 6 0.80 10.51 16.50
CA ASP A 6 -0.42 11.31 16.43
C ASP A 6 -0.27 12.69 17.11
N LEU A 7 0.18 12.73 18.37
CA LEU A 7 0.38 14.00 19.08
C LEU A 7 1.41 14.90 18.42
N ARG A 8 2.49 14.33 17.86
CA ARG A 8 3.51 15.09 17.13
C ARG A 8 2.94 15.69 15.84
N LEU A 9 2.17 14.91 15.07
CA LEU A 9 1.51 15.36 13.84
C LEU A 9 0.48 16.46 14.13
N GLN A 10 -0.35 16.30 15.17
CA GLN A 10 -1.29 17.32 15.63
C GLN A 10 -0.57 18.62 16.02
N THR A 11 0.58 18.52 16.70
CA THR A 11 1.40 19.69 17.06
C THR A 11 1.96 20.40 15.82
N MET A 12 2.46 19.64 14.84
CA MET A 12 2.94 20.21 13.57
C MET A 12 1.82 20.91 12.80
N MET A 13 0.63 20.29 12.74
CA MET A 13 -0.54 20.86 12.09
C MET A 13 -1.01 22.16 12.76
N LYS A 14 -1.00 22.20 14.10
CA LYS A 14 -1.29 23.42 14.87
C LYS A 14 -0.29 24.53 14.56
N ALA A 15 1.01 24.23 14.55
CA ALA A 15 2.04 25.20 14.20
C ALA A 15 1.86 25.75 12.78
N MET A 16 1.55 24.88 11.81
CA MET A 16 1.28 25.30 10.43
C MET A 16 0.05 26.22 10.34
N THR A 17 -1.02 25.89 11.04
CA THR A 17 -2.31 26.60 10.93
C THR A 17 -2.34 27.91 11.71
N GLU A 18 -1.76 27.94 12.91
CA GLU A 18 -1.86 29.07 13.83
C GLU A 18 -0.67 30.05 13.74
N VAL A 19 0.48 29.61 13.22
CA VAL A 19 1.70 30.42 13.19
C VAL A 19 2.22 30.60 11.77
N VAL A 20 2.44 29.52 11.03
CA VAL A 20 3.10 29.60 9.72
C VAL A 20 2.19 30.20 8.67
N LEU A 21 1.01 29.62 8.43
CA LEU A 21 0.08 30.09 7.39
C LEU A 21 -0.33 31.56 7.59
N PRO A 22 -0.64 32.04 8.81
CA PRO A 22 -0.95 33.47 9.03
C PRO A 22 0.25 34.42 8.81
N ALA A 23 1.48 33.91 8.89
CA ALA A 23 2.69 34.69 8.64
C ALA A 23 3.12 34.69 7.16
N VAL A 24 2.49 33.87 6.31
CA VAL A 24 2.72 33.88 4.86
C VAL A 24 2.05 35.12 4.25
N ASP A 25 2.76 35.79 3.34
CA ASP A 25 2.22 36.90 2.57
C ASP A 25 0.97 36.43 1.77
N PRO A 26 -0.23 37.00 2.02
CA PRO A 26 -1.45 36.58 1.36
C PRO A 26 -1.45 36.85 -0.15
N ASP A 27 -0.64 37.80 -0.63
CA ASP A 27 -0.52 38.12 -2.06
C ASP A 27 0.40 37.13 -2.80
N ASN A 28 1.13 36.28 -2.07
CA ASN A 28 1.92 35.19 -2.62
C ASN A 28 1.10 33.89 -2.68
N SER A 29 0.25 33.78 -3.71
CA SER A 29 -0.65 32.64 -3.89
C SER A 29 0.05 31.28 -3.87
N ALA A 30 1.26 31.20 -4.43
CA ALA A 30 2.05 29.96 -4.44
C ALA A 30 2.45 29.55 -3.02
N ALA A 31 2.92 30.48 -2.19
CA ALA A 31 3.29 30.17 -0.81
C ALA A 31 2.07 29.75 0.04
N VAL A 32 0.92 30.40 -0.15
CA VAL A 32 -0.34 30.03 0.50
C VAL A 32 -0.77 28.62 0.10
N GLU A 33 -0.69 28.29 -1.19
CA GLU A 33 -1.03 26.95 -1.69
C GLU A 33 -0.10 25.89 -1.10
N GLN A 34 1.22 26.10 -1.11
CA GLN A 34 2.18 25.16 -0.53
C GLN A 34 1.96 24.94 0.97
N ALA A 35 1.64 26.01 1.73
CA ALA A 35 1.32 25.88 3.15
C ALA A 35 0.07 25.00 3.37
N ASN A 36 -0.97 25.17 2.55
CA ASN A 36 -2.16 24.33 2.59
C ASN A 36 -1.89 22.88 2.18
N LEU A 37 -1.02 22.65 1.19
CA LEU A 37 -0.59 21.30 0.80
C LEU A 37 0.14 20.57 1.95
N VAL A 38 0.99 21.27 2.70
CA VAL A 38 1.65 20.71 3.89
C VAL A 38 0.61 20.34 4.95
N ILE A 39 -0.37 21.22 5.21
CA ILE A 39 -1.46 20.93 6.18
C ILE A 39 -2.28 19.71 5.73
N GLY A 40 -2.65 19.64 4.45
CA GLY A 40 -3.35 18.47 3.89
C GLY A 40 -2.54 17.18 4.01
N SER A 41 -1.23 17.25 3.77
CA SER A 41 -0.33 16.10 3.90
C SER A 41 -0.20 15.62 5.35
N LEU A 42 -0.11 16.54 6.32
CA LEU A 42 -0.09 16.20 7.75
C LEU A 42 -1.40 15.53 8.20
N ASN A 43 -2.54 16.02 7.71
CA ASN A 43 -3.85 15.39 7.95
C ASN A 43 -3.89 13.96 7.40
N LEU A 44 -3.40 13.76 6.18
CA LEU A 44 -3.34 12.43 5.56
C LEU A 44 -2.46 11.47 6.37
N LEU A 45 -1.26 11.92 6.77
CA LEU A 45 -0.31 11.12 7.56
C LEU A 45 -0.88 10.67 8.92
N THR A 46 -1.78 11.46 9.51
CA THR A 46 -2.39 11.14 10.80
C THR A 46 -3.24 9.87 10.73
N GLU A 47 -3.91 9.62 9.61
CA GLU A 47 -4.67 8.37 9.38
C GLU A 47 -3.75 7.23 8.94
N GLN A 48 -2.76 7.52 8.09
CA GLN A 48 -1.90 6.49 7.50
C GLN A 48 -0.93 5.86 8.49
N VAL A 49 -0.43 6.62 9.48
CA VAL A 49 0.64 6.15 10.38
C VAL A 49 0.27 4.88 11.16
N GLU A 50 -1.01 4.71 11.50
CA GLU A 50 -1.49 3.52 12.21
C GLU A 50 -1.56 2.27 11.32
N TYR A 51 -1.80 2.47 10.02
CA TYR A 51 -2.05 1.37 9.07
C TYR A 51 -0.87 1.08 8.14
N ALA A 52 0.15 1.94 8.08
CA ALA A 52 1.25 1.80 7.11
C ALA A 52 1.92 0.41 7.14
N HIS A 53 2.20 -0.12 8.33
CA HIS A 53 2.76 -1.47 8.48
C HIS A 53 1.79 -2.56 8.00
N TRP A 54 0.52 -2.46 8.39
CA TRP A 54 -0.51 -3.42 8.00
C TRP A 54 -0.79 -3.37 6.50
N PHE A 55 -0.68 -2.20 5.87
CA PHE A 55 -0.76 -2.05 4.43
C PHE A 55 0.34 -2.84 3.73
N ALA A 56 1.60 -2.68 4.17
CA ALA A 56 2.73 -3.41 3.60
C ALA A 56 2.62 -4.93 3.80
N VAL A 57 2.13 -5.37 4.96
CA VAL A 57 1.83 -6.78 5.25
C VAL A 57 0.73 -7.33 4.32
N ALA A 58 -0.37 -6.59 4.17
CA ALA A 58 -1.47 -6.96 3.28
C ALA A 58 -1.01 -7.08 1.82
N ASP A 59 -0.12 -6.18 1.40
CA ASP A 59 0.46 -6.19 0.07
C ASP A 59 1.31 -7.44 -0.19
N ILE A 60 2.15 -7.85 0.76
CA ILE A 60 2.89 -9.12 0.66
C ILE A 60 1.92 -10.29 0.47
N TYR A 61 0.93 -10.44 1.35
CA TYR A 61 0.01 -11.57 1.28
C TYR A 61 -0.79 -11.59 -0.03
N SER A 62 -1.25 -10.43 -0.49
CA SER A 62 -1.97 -10.28 -1.76
C SER A 62 -1.13 -10.73 -2.95
N HIS A 63 0.15 -10.37 -3.00
CA HIS A 63 1.04 -10.75 -4.10
C HIS A 63 1.53 -12.20 -4.02
N VAL A 64 1.69 -12.75 -2.82
CA VAL A 64 1.95 -14.19 -2.65
C VAL A 64 0.74 -15.01 -3.15
N GLU A 65 -0.48 -14.57 -2.86
CA GLU A 65 -1.70 -15.20 -3.36
C GLU A 65 -1.76 -15.15 -4.90
N LEU A 66 -1.42 -14.00 -5.50
CA LEU A 66 -1.31 -13.85 -6.96
C LEU A 66 -0.26 -14.80 -7.55
N LEU A 67 0.95 -14.84 -6.99
CA LEU A 67 2.02 -15.73 -7.45
C LEU A 67 1.58 -17.19 -7.47
N ASN A 68 0.94 -17.65 -6.39
CA ASN A 68 0.45 -19.03 -6.32
C ASN A 68 -0.59 -19.32 -7.42
N GLN A 69 -1.54 -18.41 -7.65
CA GLN A 69 -2.53 -18.56 -8.71
C GLN A 69 -1.90 -18.60 -10.11
N LEU A 70 -0.87 -17.79 -10.36
CA LEU A 70 -0.14 -17.78 -11.63
C LEU A 70 0.69 -19.05 -11.84
N ILE A 71 1.32 -19.58 -10.78
CA ILE A 71 2.06 -20.85 -10.80
C ILE A 71 1.09 -22.00 -11.11
N ASP A 72 -0.01 -22.09 -10.38
CA ASP A 72 -1.03 -23.13 -10.55
C ASP A 72 -1.64 -23.11 -11.96
N LEU A 73 -1.87 -21.91 -12.52
CA LEU A 73 -2.42 -21.74 -13.85
C LEU A 73 -1.42 -22.13 -14.96
N SER A 74 -0.16 -21.68 -14.84
CA SER A 74 0.83 -21.79 -15.91
C SER A 74 1.64 -23.09 -15.88
N GLY A 75 1.69 -23.76 -14.72
CA GLY A 75 2.61 -24.88 -14.47
C GLY A 75 4.08 -24.48 -14.44
N LEU A 76 4.38 -23.17 -14.51
CA LEU A 76 5.74 -22.66 -14.34
C LEU A 76 6.13 -22.67 -12.87
N GLU A 77 7.42 -22.80 -12.60
CA GLU A 77 7.94 -22.75 -11.25
C GLU A 77 8.81 -21.52 -11.01
N LEU A 78 8.76 -21.03 -9.78
CA LEU A 78 9.76 -20.10 -9.27
C LEU A 78 11.11 -20.82 -9.07
N GLU A 79 12.18 -20.07 -9.30
CA GLU A 79 13.54 -20.51 -8.98
C GLU A 79 13.72 -20.72 -7.47
N VAL A 80 14.77 -21.44 -7.06
CA VAL A 80 14.98 -21.80 -5.65
C VAL A 80 15.13 -20.53 -4.78
N GLU A 81 15.87 -19.55 -5.29
CA GLU A 81 16.11 -18.26 -4.66
C GLU A 81 14.81 -17.45 -4.54
N GLN A 82 13.96 -17.47 -5.57
CA GLN A 82 12.65 -16.81 -5.56
C GLN A 82 11.71 -17.45 -4.53
N LYS A 83 11.67 -18.79 -4.47
CA LYS A 83 10.89 -19.54 -3.46
C LYS A 83 11.34 -19.20 -2.03
N GLN A 84 12.65 -19.09 -1.82
CA GLN A 84 13.21 -18.69 -0.52
C GLN A 84 12.84 -17.26 -0.14
N ALA A 85 12.96 -16.32 -1.07
CA ALA A 85 12.61 -14.92 -0.85
C ALA A 85 11.11 -14.74 -0.58
N VAL A 86 10.22 -15.42 -1.31
CA VAL A 86 8.78 -15.43 -1.04
C VAL A 86 8.47 -15.97 0.37
N ASN A 87 9.13 -17.05 0.78
CA ASN A 87 8.95 -17.59 2.13
C ASN A 87 9.46 -16.64 3.22
N GLU A 88 10.60 -15.98 3.01
CA GLU A 88 11.10 -14.99 3.96
C GLU A 88 10.19 -13.76 4.02
N ALA A 89 9.65 -13.28 2.89
CA ALA A 89 8.68 -12.19 2.88
C ALA A 89 7.44 -12.51 3.74
N ARG A 90 6.89 -13.73 3.63
CA ARG A 90 5.79 -14.18 4.51
C ARG A 90 6.20 -14.18 5.98
N LYS A 91 7.38 -14.70 6.31
CA LYS A 91 7.87 -14.71 7.70
C LYS A 91 8.08 -13.30 8.24
N THR A 92 8.62 -12.41 7.43
CA THR A 92 8.80 -10.99 7.77
C THR A 92 7.45 -10.33 8.06
N ALA A 93 6.42 -10.62 7.26
CA ALA A 93 5.07 -10.12 7.48
C ALA A 93 4.42 -10.60 8.79
N GLU A 94 4.88 -11.72 9.36
CA GLU A 94 4.40 -12.29 10.62
C GLU A 94 5.21 -11.81 11.85
N ARG A 95 6.34 -11.11 11.64
CA ARG A 95 7.22 -10.65 12.72
C ARG A 95 6.82 -9.27 13.22
N TRP A 96 6.75 -9.11 14.53
CA TRP A 96 6.50 -7.80 15.17
C TRP A 96 7.75 -6.92 15.27
N ASN A 97 8.94 -7.53 15.17
CA ASN A 97 10.23 -6.88 15.42
C ASN A 97 10.96 -6.43 14.14
N VAL A 98 10.22 -6.17 13.07
CA VAL A 98 10.74 -5.68 11.79
C VAL A 98 10.26 -4.25 11.53
N THR A 99 11.07 -3.49 10.80
CA THR A 99 10.74 -2.13 10.39
C THR A 99 9.79 -2.14 9.19
N LEU A 100 9.07 -1.03 8.98
CA LEU A 100 8.23 -0.84 7.79
C LEU A 100 9.05 -1.03 6.50
N THR A 101 10.24 -0.44 6.43
CA THR A 101 11.11 -0.52 5.25
C THR A 101 11.54 -1.96 4.93
N GLU A 102 11.79 -2.80 5.93
CA GLU A 102 12.08 -4.22 5.72
C GLU A 102 10.88 -4.95 5.09
N VAL A 103 9.67 -4.71 5.60
CA VAL A 103 8.44 -5.28 5.04
C VAL A 103 8.21 -4.79 3.61
N GLU A 104 8.35 -3.49 3.36
CA GLU A 104 8.19 -2.90 2.02
C GLU A 104 9.20 -3.45 1.01
N SER A 105 10.47 -3.63 1.42
CA SER A 105 11.51 -4.21 0.58
C SER A 105 11.20 -5.65 0.21
N CYS A 106 10.75 -6.47 1.17
CA CYS A 106 10.30 -7.83 0.90
C CYS A 106 9.07 -7.84 -0.02
N GLY A 107 8.10 -6.96 0.22
CA GLY A 107 6.92 -6.81 -0.64
C GLY A 107 7.27 -6.45 -2.07
N GLN A 108 8.17 -5.48 -2.29
CA GLN A 108 8.64 -5.12 -3.62
C GLN A 108 9.24 -6.32 -4.35
N GLN A 109 10.08 -7.12 -3.68
CA GLN A 109 10.68 -8.29 -4.28
C GLN A 109 9.63 -9.33 -4.73
N VAL A 110 8.57 -9.54 -3.94
CA VAL A 110 7.46 -10.43 -4.33
C VAL A 110 6.69 -9.89 -5.54
N ARG A 111 6.48 -8.57 -5.62
CA ARG A 111 5.84 -7.91 -6.79
C ARG A 111 6.67 -8.06 -8.06
N ASP A 112 7.99 -7.94 -7.94
CA ASP A 112 8.91 -8.10 -9.07
C ASP A 112 8.82 -9.53 -9.62
N PHE A 113 8.81 -10.54 -8.75
CA PHE A 113 8.62 -11.94 -9.17
C PHE A 113 7.28 -12.20 -9.84
N ALA A 114 6.20 -11.57 -9.35
CA ALA A 114 4.89 -11.68 -9.99
C ALA A 114 4.91 -11.09 -11.40
N SER A 115 5.56 -9.94 -11.57
CA SER A 115 5.74 -9.28 -12.88
C SER A 115 6.56 -10.15 -13.83
N GLU A 116 7.70 -10.68 -13.37
CA GLU A 116 8.54 -11.60 -14.14
C GLU A 116 7.78 -12.86 -14.57
N LEU A 117 6.94 -13.42 -13.70
CA LEU A 117 6.14 -14.59 -14.02
C LEU A 117 5.06 -14.28 -15.06
N ILE A 118 4.40 -13.12 -14.97
CA ILE A 118 3.45 -12.65 -15.98
C ILE A 118 4.14 -12.49 -17.35
N GLU A 119 5.35 -11.92 -17.38
CA GLU A 119 6.15 -11.80 -18.60
C GLU A 119 6.55 -13.17 -19.18
N LYS A 120 6.98 -14.11 -18.32
CA LYS A 120 7.26 -15.50 -18.72
C LYS A 120 6.02 -16.16 -19.32
N ILE A 121 4.84 -16.01 -18.71
CA ILE A 121 3.58 -16.55 -19.24
C ILE A 121 3.26 -15.94 -20.61
N ALA A 122 3.38 -14.62 -20.76
CA ALA A 122 3.14 -13.94 -22.03
C ALA A 122 4.10 -14.43 -23.14
N SER A 123 5.34 -14.77 -22.78
CA SER A 123 6.34 -15.28 -23.73
C SER A 123 6.01 -16.67 -24.31
N LEU A 124 5.12 -17.45 -23.67
CA LEU A 124 4.68 -18.76 -24.15
C LEU A 124 3.78 -18.67 -25.40
N GLN A 125 3.27 -17.47 -25.73
CA GLN A 125 2.38 -17.20 -26.87
C GLN A 125 1.08 -18.04 -26.88
N ASP A 126 0.68 -18.59 -25.73
CA ASP A 126 -0.61 -19.24 -25.52
C ASP A 126 -1.67 -18.20 -25.18
N LYS A 127 -2.58 -17.95 -26.13
CA LYS A 127 -3.66 -16.96 -25.99
C LYS A 127 -4.64 -17.30 -24.88
N ALA A 128 -4.99 -18.58 -24.70
CA ALA A 128 -5.96 -18.98 -23.69
C ALA A 128 -5.35 -18.85 -22.29
N LEU A 129 -4.06 -19.16 -22.15
CA LEU A 129 -3.32 -18.93 -20.92
C LEU A 129 -3.20 -17.44 -20.59
N LEU A 130 -2.87 -16.60 -21.58
CA LEU A 130 -2.74 -15.16 -21.40
C LEU A 130 -4.07 -14.48 -21.00
N GLU A 131 -5.18 -14.92 -21.59
CA GLU A 131 -6.52 -14.44 -21.22
C GLU A 131 -6.85 -14.74 -19.76
N LYS A 132 -6.61 -15.96 -19.30
CA LYS A 132 -6.80 -16.35 -17.89
C LYS A 132 -5.86 -15.63 -16.94
N THR A 133 -4.60 -15.43 -17.33
CA THR A 133 -3.65 -14.62 -16.55
C THR A 133 -4.15 -13.18 -16.40
N THR A 134 -4.69 -12.60 -17.46
CA THR A 134 -5.28 -11.25 -17.43
C THR A 134 -6.45 -11.20 -16.45
N GLU A 135 -7.34 -12.19 -16.48
CA GLU A 135 -8.45 -12.29 -15.53
C GLU A 135 -7.96 -12.35 -14.08
N ILE A 136 -6.98 -13.21 -13.77
CA ILE A 136 -6.38 -13.32 -12.43
C ILE A 136 -5.78 -11.99 -11.96
N VAL A 137 -5.01 -11.32 -12.82
CA VAL A 137 -4.40 -10.02 -12.49
C VAL A 137 -5.47 -8.96 -12.23
N LEU A 138 -6.53 -8.93 -13.04
CA LEU A 138 -7.65 -8.01 -12.83
C LEU A 138 -8.35 -8.30 -11.50
N GLN A 139 -8.63 -9.57 -11.18
CA GLN A 139 -9.25 -9.95 -9.90
C GLN A 139 -8.37 -9.59 -8.70
N HIS A 140 -7.05 -9.75 -8.82
CA HIS A 140 -6.09 -9.31 -7.79
C HIS A 140 -6.08 -7.78 -7.61
N SER A 141 -6.17 -7.02 -8.71
CA SER A 141 -6.10 -5.56 -8.65
C SER A 141 -7.30 -4.90 -7.97
N LEU A 142 -8.50 -5.50 -8.04
CA LEU A 142 -9.71 -4.94 -7.42
C LEU A 142 -9.57 -4.66 -5.90
N PRO A 143 -9.21 -5.64 -5.06
CA PRO A 143 -9.00 -5.39 -3.63
C PRO A 143 -7.76 -4.53 -3.35
N GLN A 144 -6.72 -4.58 -4.20
CA GLN A 144 -5.55 -3.70 -4.07
C GLN A 144 -5.93 -2.23 -4.27
N VAL A 145 -6.59 -1.90 -5.38
CA VAL A 145 -7.07 -0.55 -5.68
C VAL A 145 -8.02 -0.05 -4.59
N SER A 146 -8.88 -0.92 -4.08
CA SER A 146 -9.79 -0.56 -2.97
C SER A 146 -9.03 -0.17 -1.70
N ARG A 147 -7.93 -0.88 -1.37
CA ARG A 147 -7.03 -0.52 -0.26
C ARG A 147 -6.31 0.79 -0.49
N GLU A 148 -5.73 0.97 -1.67
CA GLU A 148 -4.98 2.19 -2.02
C GLU A 148 -5.89 3.42 -1.95
N ARG A 149 -7.10 3.33 -2.52
CA ARG A 149 -8.12 4.38 -2.47
C ARG A 149 -8.51 4.72 -1.03
N ALA A 150 -8.72 3.72 -0.18
CA ALA A 150 -8.98 3.95 1.25
C ALA A 150 -7.79 4.64 1.95
N PHE A 151 -6.57 4.26 1.60
CA PHE A 151 -5.33 4.81 2.18
C PHE A 151 -5.09 6.28 1.83
N VAL A 152 -5.63 6.76 0.71
CA VAL A 152 -5.52 8.17 0.29
C VAL A 152 -6.84 8.94 0.36
N ALA A 153 -7.88 8.38 0.99
CA ALA A 153 -9.24 8.94 1.00
C ALA A 153 -9.29 10.41 1.46
N LYS A 154 -8.46 10.80 2.43
CA LYS A 154 -8.42 12.18 2.96
C LYS A 154 -7.89 13.24 1.99
N THR A 155 -7.29 12.83 0.88
CA THR A 155 -6.90 13.77 -0.18
C THR A 155 -8.11 14.40 -0.87
N ASN A 156 -9.29 13.78 -0.77
CA ASN A 156 -10.51 14.17 -1.48
C ASN A 156 -10.34 14.23 -3.01
N PHE A 157 -9.41 13.44 -3.56
CA PHE A 157 -9.19 13.34 -5.01
C PHE A 157 -9.91 12.16 -5.67
N ASP A 158 -10.57 11.31 -4.88
CA ASP A 158 -11.30 10.18 -5.44
C ASP A 158 -12.54 10.64 -6.21
N VAL A 159 -12.73 10.12 -7.41
CA VAL A 159 -13.86 10.46 -8.29
C VAL A 159 -15.19 9.90 -7.77
N ASN A 160 -15.15 8.81 -7.01
CA ASN A 160 -16.33 8.11 -6.50
C ASN A 160 -16.24 7.95 -4.97
N PRO A 161 -16.29 9.04 -4.19
CA PRO A 161 -16.06 9.01 -2.75
C PRO A 161 -17.06 8.15 -1.98
N ASP A 162 -18.30 8.03 -2.46
CA ASP A 162 -19.35 7.22 -1.82
C ASP A 162 -19.08 5.70 -1.89
N THR A 163 -18.11 5.28 -2.72
CA THR A 163 -17.69 3.88 -2.86
C THR A 163 -16.47 3.52 -2.02
N LEU A 164 -15.90 4.50 -1.30
CA LEU A 164 -14.69 4.30 -0.50
C LEU A 164 -14.97 3.40 0.71
N MET A 165 -14.10 2.42 0.89
CA MET A 165 -14.07 1.64 2.13
C MET A 165 -13.36 2.43 3.23
N SER A 166 -13.69 2.13 4.49
CA SER A 166 -12.84 2.56 5.59
C SER A 166 -11.48 1.86 5.53
N LEU A 167 -10.42 2.49 6.05
CA LEU A 167 -9.10 1.87 6.17
C LEU A 167 -9.16 0.53 6.91
N LYS A 168 -9.93 0.46 7.99
CA LYS A 168 -10.15 -0.75 8.76
C LYS A 168 -10.77 -1.87 7.92
N ASP A 169 -11.82 -1.56 7.16
CA ASP A 169 -12.49 -2.57 6.32
C ASP A 169 -11.60 -3.01 5.15
N ALA A 170 -10.84 -2.08 4.57
CA ALA A 170 -9.92 -2.36 3.48
C ALA A 170 -8.77 -3.30 3.90
N MET A 171 -8.35 -3.25 5.17
CA MET A 171 -7.29 -4.10 5.72
C MET A 171 -7.79 -5.42 6.31
N LYS A 172 -9.11 -5.59 6.52
CA LYS A 172 -9.72 -6.70 7.27
C LYS A 172 -9.30 -8.11 6.82
N LYS A 173 -9.03 -8.31 5.52
CA LYS A 173 -8.60 -9.63 4.99
C LYS A 173 -7.22 -10.05 5.52
N TYR A 174 -6.35 -9.09 5.86
CA TYR A 174 -4.93 -9.33 6.15
C TYR A 174 -4.48 -8.78 7.51
N SER A 175 -5.34 -8.07 8.24
CA SER A 175 -5.08 -7.71 9.63
C SER A 175 -5.37 -8.89 10.56
N PRO A 176 -4.57 -9.12 11.61
CA PRO A 176 -4.94 -10.05 12.67
C PRO A 176 -6.24 -9.57 13.33
N GLU A 177 -7.12 -10.50 13.73
CA GLU A 177 -8.32 -10.14 14.49
C GLU A 177 -7.90 -9.38 15.76
N PRO A 178 -8.58 -8.28 16.12
CA PRO A 178 -8.28 -7.59 17.37
C PRO A 178 -8.48 -8.55 18.54
N CYS A 179 -7.48 -8.67 19.40
CA CYS A 179 -7.60 -9.33 20.71
C CYS A 179 -8.62 -8.63 21.60
#